data_AF-A0A4D8RBH3-F1
#
_entry.id   AF-A0A4D8RBH3-F1
#
_cell.length_a   1.000
_cell.length_b   1.000
_cell.length_c   1.000
_cell.angle_alpha   90.00
_cell.angle_beta   90.00
_cell.angle_gamma   90.00
#
_symmetry.space_group_name_H-M   'P 1'
#
loop_
_entity.id
_entity.type
_entity.pdbx_description
1 polymer ?
#
loop_
_entity_poly.entity_id
_entity_poly.type
_entity_poly.pdbx_seq_one_letter_code
_entity_poly.pdbx_strand_id
1 'polypeptide(L)'
;MLSDGVARWGAFIEANASWAEAILFLCAFAESLAFVGLVVPGVVLLTAGGALVATGVLGFWQAYAAIALGAILGDAFSYWLGRLFGHHVPHVWPFRRRPEFLERSNRFFLRHGGKSVFLARFLGPLRPVVPLTAGMMAMPHHRFQVANLASAVIWAPLMMAPGIAMAKGVGLDELLTGGMAKPAVSRSVEDGPCVPAPPIAGEPSRC
;
A
#
# COMPACT_ATOMS: atom_id res chain seq x y z
N MET A 1 15.50 31.43 14.24
CA MET A 1 16.25 31.19 12.98
C MET A 1 16.18 29.73 12.51
N LEU A 2 16.65 28.74 13.29
CA LEU A 2 16.46 27.30 12.96
C LEU A 2 14.98 26.87 13.03
N SER A 3 14.23 27.38 14.02
CA SER A 3 12.78 27.15 14.18
C SER A 3 11.95 27.64 12.99
N ASP A 4 12.29 28.83 12.48
CA ASP A 4 11.56 29.48 11.38
C ASP A 4 11.86 28.80 10.04
N GLY A 5 13.09 28.28 9.89
CA GLY A 5 13.45 27.40 8.79
C GLY A 5 12.63 26.11 8.82
N VAL A 6 12.64 25.39 9.95
CA VAL A 6 11.90 24.12 10.08
C VAL A 6 10.39 24.32 9.84
N ALA A 7 9.78 25.38 10.37
CA ALA A 7 8.37 25.70 10.14
C ALA A 7 8.07 26.00 8.67
N ARG A 8 8.96 26.76 7.99
CA ARG A 8 8.82 27.10 6.57
C ARG A 8 9.01 25.89 5.66
N TRP A 9 9.91 24.96 6.02
CA TRP A 9 10.07 23.69 5.33
C TRP A 9 8.86 22.77 5.54
N GLY A 10 8.34 22.67 6.77
CA GLY A 10 7.11 21.94 7.07
C GLY A 10 5.92 22.44 6.26
N ALA A 11 5.71 23.75 6.24
CA ALA A 11 4.64 24.39 5.46
C ALA A 11 4.80 24.16 3.94
N PHE A 12 6.04 24.09 3.42
CA PHE A 12 6.28 23.75 2.03
C PHE A 12 5.94 22.29 1.71
N ILE A 13 6.26 21.35 2.61
CA ILE A 13 5.92 19.94 2.45
C ILE A 13 4.41 19.75 2.53
N GLU A 14 3.72 20.40 3.47
CA GLU A 14 2.26 20.38 3.57
C GLU A 14 1.60 21.00 2.34
N ALA A 15 2.11 22.14 1.84
CA ALA A 15 1.59 22.78 0.64
C ALA A 15 1.78 21.93 -0.63
N ASN A 16 2.78 21.04 -0.65
CA ASN A 16 3.06 20.12 -1.75
C ASN A 16 2.66 18.67 -1.45
N ALA A 17 1.94 18.40 -0.36
CA ALA A 17 1.49 17.05 0.01
C ALA A 17 0.61 16.41 -1.09
N SER A 18 -0.10 17.25 -1.86
CA SER A 18 -0.86 16.85 -3.05
C SER A 18 -0.01 16.15 -4.12
N TRP A 19 1.28 16.47 -4.24
CA TRP A 19 2.18 15.77 -5.16
C TRP A 19 2.47 14.36 -4.69
N ALA A 20 2.60 14.14 -3.39
CA ALA A 20 2.80 12.80 -2.84
C ALA A 20 1.55 11.93 -3.07
N GLU A 21 0.35 12.48 -2.87
CA GLU A 21 -0.91 11.82 -3.19
C GLU A 21 -1.02 11.49 -4.69
N ALA A 22 -0.68 12.44 -5.56
CA ALA A 22 -0.68 12.24 -7.00
C ALA A 22 0.32 11.15 -7.43
N ILE A 23 1.51 11.12 -6.83
CA ILE A 23 2.51 10.07 -7.08
C ILE A 23 1.96 8.72 -6.64
N LEU A 24 1.39 8.59 -5.45
CA LEU A 24 0.79 7.34 -4.99
C LEU A 24 -0.36 6.87 -5.88
N PHE A 25 -1.20 7.80 -6.33
CA PHE A 25 -2.25 7.54 -7.30
C PHE A 25 -1.67 7.01 -8.62
N LEU A 26 -0.70 7.72 -9.20
CA LEU A 26 -0.08 7.35 -10.47
C LEU A 26 0.66 6.01 -10.37
N CYS A 27 1.34 5.75 -9.24
CA CYS A 27 1.97 4.47 -8.97
C CYS A 27 0.93 3.36 -8.88
N ALA A 28 -0.14 3.53 -8.10
CA ALA A 28 -1.21 2.53 -8.00
C ALA A 28 -1.90 2.27 -9.35
N PHE A 29 -2.09 3.33 -10.13
CA PHE A 29 -2.63 3.27 -11.49
C PHE A 29 -1.71 2.49 -12.43
N ALA A 30 -0.44 2.88 -12.51
CA ALA A 30 0.57 2.23 -13.34
C ALA A 30 0.77 0.76 -12.96
N GLU A 31 0.83 0.46 -11.66
CA GLU A 31 0.93 -0.90 -11.12
C GLU A 31 -0.24 -1.75 -11.60
N SER A 32 -1.44 -1.17 -11.70
CA SER A 32 -2.69 -1.88 -12.06
C SER A 32 -2.95 -1.92 -13.58
N LEU A 33 -2.09 -1.28 -14.38
CA LEU A 33 -2.11 -1.44 -15.84
C LEU A 33 -1.48 -2.76 -16.25
N ALA A 34 -2.17 -3.48 -17.14
CA ALA A 34 -1.75 -4.80 -17.60
C ALA A 34 -0.30 -4.88 -18.16
N PHE A 35 0.19 -3.77 -18.73
CA PHE A 35 1.51 -3.65 -19.35
C PHE A 35 2.58 -3.13 -18.40
N VAL A 36 2.22 -2.14 -17.57
CA VAL A 36 3.18 -1.38 -16.74
C VAL A 36 3.42 -2.07 -15.40
N GLY A 37 2.39 -2.68 -14.83
CA GLY A 37 2.50 -3.45 -13.59
C GLY A 37 3.37 -4.70 -13.67
N LEU A 38 3.76 -5.13 -14.88
CA LEU A 38 4.71 -6.23 -15.04
C LEU A 38 6.18 -5.78 -14.92
N VAL A 39 6.43 -4.48 -15.08
CA VAL A 39 7.78 -3.88 -15.18
C VAL A 39 8.10 -3.03 -13.96
N VAL A 40 7.09 -2.31 -13.44
CA VAL A 40 7.26 -1.39 -12.31
C VAL A 40 6.97 -2.12 -11.01
N PRO A 41 7.86 -2.13 -10.01
CA PRO A 41 7.57 -2.64 -8.68
C PRO A 41 6.82 -1.58 -7.86
N GLY A 42 5.54 -1.34 -8.17
CA GLY A 42 4.73 -0.32 -7.52
C GLY A 42 4.47 -0.58 -6.04
N VAL A 43 4.48 -1.85 -5.61
CA VAL A 43 4.31 -2.25 -4.19
C VAL A 43 5.28 -1.53 -3.25
N VAL A 44 6.54 -1.33 -3.68
CA VAL A 44 7.56 -0.65 -2.86
C VAL A 44 7.19 0.82 -2.63
N LEU A 45 6.68 1.50 -3.66
CA LEU A 45 6.28 2.90 -3.59
C LEU A 45 5.02 3.09 -2.73
N LEU A 46 4.07 2.17 -2.83
CA LEU A 46 2.87 2.18 -1.98
C LEU A 46 3.21 1.91 -0.51
N THR A 47 4.16 1.01 -0.27
CA THR A 47 4.71 0.75 1.07
C THR A 47 5.40 2.01 1.61
N ALA A 48 6.21 2.70 0.80
CA ALA A 48 6.83 3.97 1.19
C ALA A 48 5.77 5.05 1.51
N GLY A 49 4.67 5.10 0.76
CA GLY A 49 3.51 5.94 1.08
C GLY A 49 2.91 5.64 2.45
N GLY A 50 2.78 4.36 2.81
CA GLY A 50 2.36 3.95 4.15
C GLY A 50 3.31 4.42 5.26
N ALA A 51 4.62 4.38 5.02
CA ALA A 51 5.61 4.90 5.97
C ALA A 51 5.47 6.42 6.18
N LEU A 52 5.22 7.18 5.11
CA LEU A 52 4.97 8.63 5.18
C LEU A 52 3.67 8.97 5.92
N VAL A 53 2.66 8.11 5.81
CA VAL A 53 1.43 8.24 6.60
C VAL A 53 1.69 8.02 8.09
N ALA A 54 2.55 7.06 8.44
CA ALA A 54 2.90 6.81 9.83
C ALA A 54 3.70 7.94 10.49
N THR A 55 4.51 8.68 9.72
CA THR A 55 5.24 9.86 10.22
C THR A 55 4.37 11.12 10.27
N GLY A 56 3.11 11.06 9.84
CA GLY A 56 2.17 12.18 9.86
C GLY A 56 2.33 13.15 8.69
N VAL A 57 3.18 12.85 7.71
CA VAL A 57 3.39 13.71 6.53
C VAL A 57 2.22 13.62 5.55
N LEU A 58 1.61 12.44 5.41
CA LEU A 58 0.36 12.25 4.66
C LEU A 58 -0.77 11.82 5.59
N GLY A 59 -1.97 12.33 5.32
CA GLY A 59 -3.17 11.82 5.97
C GLY A 59 -3.53 10.42 5.45
N PHE A 60 -3.93 9.54 6.37
CA PHE A 60 -4.27 8.15 6.04
C PHE A 60 -5.38 8.07 5.00
N TRP A 61 -6.45 8.86 5.15
CA TRP A 61 -7.59 8.81 4.25
C TRP A 61 -7.29 9.33 2.86
N GLN A 62 -6.44 10.34 2.74
CA GLN A 62 -6.01 10.91 1.47
C GLN A 62 -5.13 9.91 0.70
N ALA A 63 -4.13 9.35 1.37
CA ALA A 63 -3.28 8.31 0.77
C ALA A 63 -4.09 7.06 0.41
N TYR A 64 -4.98 6.61 1.30
CA TYR A 64 -5.89 5.49 1.04
C TYR A 64 -6.77 5.75 -0.19
N ALA A 65 -7.39 6.94 -0.28
CA ALA A 65 -8.25 7.30 -1.40
C ALA A 65 -7.45 7.39 -2.70
N ALA A 66 -6.26 8.01 -2.69
CA ALA A 66 -5.38 8.09 -3.85
C ALA A 66 -4.99 6.70 -4.37
N ILE A 67 -4.56 5.79 -3.48
CA ILE A 67 -4.16 4.43 -3.84
C ILE A 67 -5.36 3.62 -4.34
N ALA A 68 -6.50 3.68 -3.64
CA ALA A 68 -7.71 2.96 -4.02
C ALA A 68 -8.24 3.45 -5.38
N LEU A 69 -8.32 4.76 -5.60
CA LEU A 69 -8.78 5.34 -6.86
C LEU A 69 -7.83 5.01 -8.01
N GLY A 70 -6.51 5.13 -7.81
CA GLY A 70 -5.52 4.78 -8.82
C GLY A 70 -5.64 3.31 -9.24
N ALA A 71 -5.77 2.42 -8.26
CA ALA A 71 -6.04 1.00 -8.49
C ALA A 71 -7.32 0.75 -9.30
N ILE A 72 -8.45 1.30 -8.84
CA ILE A 72 -9.77 1.10 -9.49
C ILE A 72 -9.73 1.57 -10.93
N LEU A 73 -9.16 2.75 -11.17
CA LEU A 73 -9.07 3.34 -12.51
C LEU A 73 -8.10 2.58 -13.41
N GLY A 74 -6.97 2.11 -12.88
CA GLY A 74 -6.01 1.29 -13.64
C GLY A 74 -6.62 -0.05 -14.07
N ASP A 75 -7.33 -0.72 -13.16
CA ASP A 75 -8.03 -1.97 -13.46
C ASP A 75 -9.19 -1.77 -14.43
N ALA A 76 -9.95 -0.67 -14.28
CA ALA A 76 -11.02 -0.30 -15.21
C ALA A 76 -10.46 0.00 -16.61
N PHE A 77 -9.33 0.71 -16.70
CA PHE A 77 -8.66 0.97 -17.96
C PHE A 77 -8.20 -0.33 -18.63
N SER A 78 -7.58 -1.24 -17.87
CA SER A 78 -7.18 -2.56 -18.35
C SER A 78 -8.38 -3.39 -18.84
N TYR A 79 -9.51 -3.34 -18.12
CA TYR A 79 -10.75 -4.00 -18.55
C TYR A 79 -11.28 -3.42 -19.87
N TRP A 80 -11.34 -2.10 -20.00
CA TRP A 80 -11.79 -1.44 -21.23
C TRP A 80 -10.87 -1.76 -22.40
N LEU A 81 -9.56 -1.77 -22.17
CA LEU A 81 -8.58 -2.15 -23.17
C LEU A 81 -8.79 -3.59 -23.64
N GLY A 82 -9.05 -4.52 -22.73
CA GLY A 82 -9.36 -5.92 -23.06
C GLY A 82 -10.69 -6.07 -23.80
N ARG A 83 -11.67 -5.21 -23.51
CA ARG A 83 -12.98 -5.22 -24.16
C ARG A 83 -12.96 -4.68 -25.59
N LEU A 84 -12.20 -3.61 -25.84
CA LEU A 84 -12.07 -3.01 -27.17
C LEU A 84 -11.05 -3.75 -28.05
N PHE A 85 -9.90 -4.09 -27.48
CA PHE A 85 -8.77 -4.65 -28.24
C PHE A 85 -8.57 -6.15 -28.01
N GLY A 86 -9.58 -6.86 -27.49
CA GLY A 86 -9.42 -8.24 -27.03
C GLY A 86 -8.85 -9.21 -28.06
N HIS A 87 -9.16 -9.03 -29.35
CA HIS A 87 -8.58 -9.84 -30.42
C HIS A 87 -7.08 -9.55 -30.69
N HIS A 88 -6.64 -8.32 -30.41
CA HIS A 88 -5.27 -7.87 -30.64
C HIS A 88 -4.35 -8.08 -29.43
N VAL A 89 -4.92 -8.20 -28.22
CA VAL A 89 -4.18 -8.40 -26.96
C VAL A 89 -3.20 -9.58 -26.97
N PRO A 90 -3.52 -10.76 -27.54
CA PRO A 90 -2.55 -11.87 -27.63
C PRO A 90 -1.37 -11.59 -28.56
N HIS A 91 -1.52 -10.64 -29.49
CA HIS A 91 -0.54 -10.33 -30.53
C HIS A 91 0.40 -9.18 -30.14
N VAL A 92 0.07 -8.42 -29.10
CA VAL A 92 0.92 -7.34 -28.57
C VAL A 92 1.94 -7.86 -27.56
N TRP A 93 3.12 -7.24 -27.56
CA TRP A 93 4.15 -7.46 -26.54
C TRP A 93 3.67 -6.85 -25.20
N PRO A 94 3.82 -7.48 -24.01
CA PRO A 94 4.53 -8.74 -23.67
C PRO A 94 3.73 -10.04 -23.81
N PHE A 95 2.42 -9.99 -23.99
CA PHE A 95 1.55 -11.18 -24.00
C PHE A 95 1.88 -12.16 -25.13
N ARG A 96 2.32 -11.64 -26.29
CA ARG A 96 2.87 -12.45 -27.39
C ARG A 96 4.08 -13.30 -26.99
N ARG A 97 4.92 -12.81 -26.06
CA ARG A 97 6.12 -13.52 -25.59
C ARG A 97 5.80 -14.53 -24.48
N ARG A 98 4.71 -14.31 -23.75
CA ARG A 98 4.30 -15.11 -22.58
C ARG A 98 2.79 -15.39 -22.62
N PRO A 99 2.30 -16.19 -23.58
CA PRO A 99 0.87 -16.50 -23.72
C PRO A 99 0.32 -17.24 -22.49
N GLU A 100 1.18 -17.94 -21.74
CA GLU A 100 0.84 -18.63 -20.49
C GLU A 100 0.10 -17.75 -19.48
N PHE A 101 0.39 -16.44 -19.43
CA PHE A 101 -0.29 -15.52 -18.50
C PHE A 101 -1.76 -15.33 -18.87
N LEU A 102 -2.06 -15.15 -20.16
CA LEU A 102 -3.42 -15.06 -20.66
C LEU A 102 -4.16 -16.38 -20.46
N GLU A 103 -3.49 -17.50 -20.74
CA GLU A 103 -4.10 -18.83 -20.59
C GLU A 103 -4.40 -19.18 -19.12
N ARG A 104 -3.47 -18.88 -18.20
CA ARG A 104 -3.71 -19.02 -16.75
C ARG A 104 -4.87 -18.15 -16.30
N SER A 105 -4.92 -16.89 -16.74
CA SER A 105 -5.99 -15.96 -16.40
C SER A 105 -7.34 -16.45 -16.94
N ASN A 106 -7.37 -16.99 -18.15
CA ASN A 106 -8.57 -17.57 -18.74
C ASN A 106 -9.05 -18.81 -17.97
N ARG A 107 -8.16 -19.77 -17.66
CA ARG A 107 -8.50 -20.93 -16.83
C ARG A 107 -8.99 -20.52 -15.44
N PHE A 108 -8.39 -19.50 -14.86
CA PHE A 108 -8.80 -18.96 -13.57
C PHE A 108 -10.19 -18.33 -13.64
N PHE A 109 -10.47 -17.57 -14.71
CA PHE A 109 -11.77 -16.98 -14.99
C PHE A 109 -12.85 -18.05 -15.20
N LEU A 110 -12.55 -19.11 -15.97
CA LEU A 110 -13.48 -20.24 -16.18
C LEU A 110 -13.81 -20.98 -14.87
N ARG A 111 -12.85 -21.10 -13.94
CA ARG A 111 -13.08 -21.77 -12.65
C ARG A 111 -13.84 -20.93 -11.62
N HIS A 112 -13.58 -19.62 -11.56
CA HIS A 112 -14.10 -18.76 -10.49
C HIS A 112 -15.17 -17.75 -10.96
N GLY A 113 -15.39 -17.63 -12.27
CA GLY A 113 -16.34 -16.71 -12.87
C GLY A 113 -16.11 -15.27 -12.40
N GLY A 114 -17.18 -14.54 -12.05
CA GLY A 114 -17.08 -13.15 -11.60
C GLY A 114 -16.27 -12.94 -10.32
N LYS A 115 -16.03 -13.98 -9.51
CA LYS A 115 -15.18 -13.90 -8.30
C LYS A 115 -13.69 -13.84 -8.65
N SER A 116 -13.31 -14.18 -9.89
CA SER A 116 -11.93 -14.20 -10.32
C SER A 116 -11.27 -12.83 -10.19
N VAL A 117 -12.00 -11.73 -10.46
CA VAL A 117 -11.46 -10.36 -10.38
C VAL A 117 -11.00 -10.04 -8.96
N PHE A 118 -11.81 -10.40 -7.98
CA PHE A 118 -11.49 -10.20 -6.56
C PHE A 118 -10.29 -11.06 -6.13
N LEU A 119 -10.33 -12.37 -6.42
CA LEU A 119 -9.30 -13.31 -5.99
C LEU A 119 -7.95 -13.08 -6.70
N ALA A 120 -7.98 -12.66 -7.97
CA ALA A 120 -6.79 -12.40 -8.75
C ALA A 120 -5.96 -11.23 -8.20
N ARG A 121 -6.59 -10.30 -7.47
CA ARG A 121 -5.89 -9.17 -6.87
C ARG A 121 -4.84 -9.59 -5.85
N PHE A 122 -5.08 -10.71 -5.17
CA PHE A 122 -4.15 -11.29 -4.19
C PHE A 122 -3.13 -12.25 -4.83
N LEU A 123 -3.35 -12.61 -6.10
CA LEU A 123 -2.45 -13.45 -6.88
C LEU A 123 -1.55 -12.56 -7.74
N GLY A 124 -0.45 -12.09 -7.15
CA GLY A 124 0.46 -11.07 -7.72
C GLY A 124 0.68 -11.15 -9.25
N PRO A 125 1.07 -12.30 -9.83
CA PRO A 125 1.32 -12.42 -11.27
C PRO A 125 0.08 -12.32 -12.17
N LEU A 126 -1.11 -12.60 -11.62
CA LEU A 126 -2.38 -12.58 -12.36
C LEU A 126 -3.09 -11.23 -12.24
N ARG A 127 -2.74 -10.42 -11.24
CA ARG A 127 -3.33 -9.12 -10.93
C ARG A 127 -3.43 -8.19 -12.15
N PRO A 128 -2.36 -7.90 -12.91
CA PRO A 128 -2.45 -7.04 -14.10
C PRO A 128 -3.21 -7.69 -15.27
N VAL A 129 -3.30 -9.03 -15.32
CA VAL A 129 -3.77 -9.79 -16.50
C VAL A 129 -5.26 -10.13 -16.42
N VAL A 130 -5.81 -10.29 -15.21
CA VAL A 130 -7.20 -10.68 -15.02
C VAL A 130 -8.21 -9.59 -15.39
N PRO A 131 -8.02 -8.29 -15.07
CA PRO A 131 -8.91 -7.23 -15.54
C PRO A 131 -8.99 -7.18 -17.07
N LEU A 132 -7.83 -7.32 -17.73
CA LEU A 132 -7.71 -7.41 -19.19
C LEU A 132 -8.48 -8.62 -19.74
N THR A 133 -8.28 -9.80 -19.15
CA THR A 133 -8.96 -11.05 -19.55
C THR A 133 -10.47 -10.97 -19.33
N ALA A 134 -10.93 -10.34 -18.24
CA ALA A 134 -12.35 -10.11 -17.98
C ALA A 134 -13.00 -9.21 -19.05
N GLY A 135 -12.26 -8.22 -19.55
CA GLY A 135 -12.65 -7.41 -20.70
C GLY A 135 -12.75 -8.23 -21.98
N MET A 136 -11.73 -9.06 -22.27
CA MET A 136 -11.70 -9.96 -23.43
C MET A 136 -12.86 -10.95 -23.45
N MET A 137 -13.28 -11.43 -22.27
CA MET A 137 -14.41 -12.35 -22.09
C MET A 137 -15.77 -11.65 -22.05
N ALA A 138 -15.82 -10.35 -22.38
CA ALA A 138 -17.05 -9.55 -22.39
C ALA A 138 -17.84 -9.61 -21.07
N MET A 139 -17.16 -9.70 -19.93
CA MET A 139 -17.81 -9.70 -18.61
C MET A 139 -18.65 -8.42 -18.44
N PRO A 140 -19.87 -8.48 -17.88
CA PRO A 140 -20.69 -7.29 -17.66
C PRO A 140 -19.97 -6.27 -16.76
N HIS A 141 -19.90 -5.01 -17.20
CA HIS A 141 -19.17 -3.93 -16.53
C HIS A 141 -19.56 -3.76 -15.06
N HIS A 142 -20.85 -3.89 -14.72
CA HIS A 142 -21.32 -3.78 -13.34
C HIS A 142 -20.72 -4.86 -12.43
N ARG A 143 -20.64 -6.12 -12.89
CA ARG A 143 -20.06 -7.22 -12.10
C ARG A 143 -18.57 -7.01 -11.90
N PHE A 144 -17.88 -6.53 -12.95
CA PHE A 144 -16.46 -6.21 -12.87
C PHE A 144 -16.22 -5.11 -11.84
N GLN A 145 -16.95 -3.99 -11.91
CA GLN A 145 -16.72 -2.86 -11.02
C GLN A 145 -17.05 -3.15 -9.56
N VAL A 146 -18.09 -3.94 -9.28
CA VAL A 146 -18.40 -4.34 -7.90
C VAL A 146 -17.25 -5.18 -7.31
N ALA A 147 -16.74 -6.16 -8.06
CA ALA A 147 -15.61 -6.98 -7.62
C ALA A 147 -14.32 -6.15 -7.50
N ASN A 148 -14.07 -5.25 -8.46
CA ASN A 148 -12.92 -4.36 -8.48
C ASN A 148 -12.92 -3.44 -7.25
N LEU A 149 -14.03 -2.73 -7.01
CA LEU A 149 -14.18 -1.82 -5.88
C LEU A 149 -14.03 -2.55 -4.53
N ALA A 150 -14.72 -3.68 -4.36
CA ALA A 150 -14.62 -4.49 -3.15
C ALA A 150 -13.17 -4.96 -2.89
N SER A 151 -12.46 -5.34 -3.95
CA SER A 151 -11.06 -5.77 -3.83
C SER A 151 -10.11 -4.60 -3.54
N ALA A 152 -10.34 -3.42 -4.13
CA ALA A 152 -9.49 -2.25 -3.97
C ALA A 152 -9.55 -1.69 -2.54
N VAL A 153 -10.75 -1.70 -1.93
CA VAL A 153 -10.99 -1.26 -0.55
C VAL A 153 -10.15 -2.04 0.45
N ILE A 154 -10.00 -3.35 0.25
CA ILE A 154 -9.21 -4.25 1.10
C ILE A 154 -7.72 -4.17 0.78
N TRP A 155 -7.38 -3.95 -0.49
CA TRP A 155 -6.00 -3.98 -0.95
C TRP A 155 -5.20 -2.72 -0.63
N ALA A 156 -5.80 -1.53 -0.71
CA ALA A 156 -5.13 -0.27 -0.37
C ALA A 156 -4.51 -0.27 1.05
N PRO A 157 -5.23 -0.65 2.13
CA PRO A 157 -4.66 -0.66 3.47
C PRO A 157 -3.64 -1.78 3.64
N LEU A 158 -3.81 -2.92 2.95
CA LEU A 158 -2.84 -4.02 2.95
C LEU A 158 -1.49 -3.60 2.37
N MET A 159 -1.49 -2.73 1.35
CA MET A 159 -0.25 -2.20 0.76
C MET A 159 0.42 -1.13 1.61
N MET A 160 -0.37 -0.36 2.37
CA MET A 160 0.16 0.65 3.29
C MET A 160 0.67 0.03 4.60
N ALA A 161 0.07 -1.07 5.05
CA ALA A 161 0.34 -1.69 6.34
C ALA A 161 1.81 -2.02 6.61
N PRO A 162 2.59 -2.63 5.68
CA PRO A 162 4.01 -2.88 5.90
C PRO A 162 4.81 -1.60 6.11
N GLY A 163 4.46 -0.53 5.39
CA GLY A 163 5.11 0.77 5.51
C GLY A 163 4.83 1.43 6.85
N ILE A 164 3.57 1.37 7.28
CA ILE A 164 3.15 1.88 8.59
C ILE A 164 3.85 1.10 9.71
N ALA A 165 3.92 -0.23 9.60
CA ALA A 165 4.57 -1.09 10.58
C ALA A 165 6.07 -0.80 10.69
N MET A 166 6.77 -0.75 9.54
CA MET A 166 8.20 -0.42 9.48
C MET A 166 8.49 0.96 10.08
N ALA A 167 7.69 1.98 9.74
CA ALA A 167 7.90 3.34 10.24
C ALA A 167 7.63 3.47 11.75
N LYS A 168 6.70 2.69 12.30
CA LYS A 168 6.42 2.66 13.75
C LYS A 168 7.35 1.74 14.53
N GLY A 169 8.22 0.99 13.86
CA GLY A 169 9.08 -0.03 14.50
C GLY A 169 8.29 -1.21 15.07
N VAL A 170 7.04 -1.42 14.63
CA VAL A 170 6.16 -2.49 15.09
C VAL A 170 6.43 -3.74 14.26
N GLY A 171 6.74 -4.85 14.93
CA GLY A 171 6.97 -6.13 14.27
C GLY A 171 5.72 -6.67 13.57
N LEU A 172 5.92 -7.45 12.49
CA LEU A 172 4.85 -8.07 11.70
C LEU A 172 3.94 -8.98 12.56
N ASP A 173 4.48 -9.51 13.66
CA ASP A 173 3.81 -10.30 14.68
C ASP A 173 2.71 -9.51 15.43
N GLU A 174 2.94 -8.25 15.77
CA GLU A 174 1.98 -7.46 16.53
C GLU A 174 0.81 -6.98 15.67
N LEU A 175 1.02 -6.80 14.36
CA LEU A 175 -0.03 -6.45 13.39
C LEU A 175 -0.96 -7.64 13.09
N LEU A 176 -0.42 -8.86 13.01
CA LEU A 176 -1.19 -10.10 12.81
C LEU A 176 -1.97 -10.50 14.07
N THR A 177 -1.53 -10.06 15.23
CA THR A 177 -2.18 -10.31 16.53
C THR A 177 -3.12 -9.16 16.96
N GLY A 178 -3.29 -8.14 16.11
CA GLY A 178 -4.02 -6.91 16.43
C GLY A 178 -5.45 -7.17 16.93
N GLY A 179 -5.65 -7.10 18.25
CA GLY A 179 -6.98 -7.24 18.85
C GLY A 179 -7.06 -7.76 20.28
N MET A 180 -5.95 -8.20 20.90
CA MET A 180 -5.94 -8.40 22.35
C MET A 180 -4.95 -7.45 23.01
N ALA A 181 -5.52 -6.48 23.69
CA ALA A 181 -4.83 -5.59 24.63
C ALA A 181 -3.85 -6.39 25.50
N LYS A 182 -2.57 -6.03 25.42
CA LYS A 182 -1.69 -6.14 26.58
C LYS A 182 -1.61 -4.73 27.17
N PRO A 183 -2.06 -4.51 28.41
CA PRO A 183 -1.96 -3.21 29.02
C PRO A 183 -0.49 -2.85 29.17
N ALA A 184 -0.24 -1.54 29.09
CA ALA A 184 1.05 -0.92 29.30
C ALA A 184 1.81 -1.55 30.47
N VAL A 185 2.97 -2.16 30.19
CA VAL A 185 4.02 -2.27 31.20
C VAL A 185 4.77 -0.95 31.12
N SER A 186 4.28 0.03 31.88
CA SER A 186 5.06 1.18 32.29
C SER A 186 6.33 0.65 32.95
N ARG A 187 7.49 0.83 32.31
CA ARG A 187 8.74 0.88 33.08
C ARG A 187 8.70 2.18 33.86
N SER A 188 8.06 2.14 35.02
CA SER A 188 8.42 3.02 36.11
C SER A 188 9.91 2.81 36.34
N VAL A 189 10.66 3.89 36.12
CA VAL A 189 11.96 4.11 36.73
C VAL A 189 11.69 4.07 38.24
N GLU A 190 11.77 2.89 38.84
CA GLU A 190 11.91 2.76 40.29
C GLU A 190 13.40 2.81 40.59
N ASP A 191 13.84 4.02 40.92
CA ASP A 191 14.73 4.33 42.04
C ASP A 191 15.46 3.12 42.65
N GLY A 192 16.59 2.76 42.02
CA GLY A 192 17.62 2.02 42.74
C GLY A 192 18.10 2.87 43.93
N PRO A 193 18.27 2.28 45.13
CA PRO A 193 18.68 3.05 46.30
C PRO A 193 19.99 3.80 46.01
N CYS A 194 20.00 5.11 46.32
CA CYS A 194 21.22 5.90 46.32
C CYS A 194 22.27 5.19 47.17
N VAL A 195 23.29 4.63 46.51
CA VAL A 195 24.49 4.16 47.19
C VAL A 195 25.24 5.42 47.65
N PRO A 196 25.38 5.67 48.96
CA PRO A 196 26.16 6.80 49.43
C PRO A 196 27.63 6.58 49.05
N ALA A 197 28.24 7.59 48.43
CA ALA A 197 29.67 7.64 48.22
C ALA A 197 30.39 7.56 49.59
N PRO A 198 31.56 6.90 49.68
CA PRO A 198 32.30 6.82 50.93
C PRO A 198 32.68 8.23 51.41
N PRO A 199 32.58 8.51 52.72
CA PRO A 199 32.93 9.82 53.26
C PRO A 199 34.42 10.09 53.08
N ILE A 200 34.75 11.11 52.28
CA ILE A 200 36.02 11.82 52.40
C ILE A 200 35.93 12.70 53.65
N ALA A 201 36.84 12.46 54.59
CA ALA A 201 36.89 13.16 55.86
C ALA A 201 37.09 14.68 55.64
N GLY A 202 36.15 15.50 56.12
CA GLY A 202 36.45 16.91 56.40
C GLY A 202 35.38 17.97 56.16
N GLU A 203 34.22 17.69 55.56
CA GLU A 203 33.32 18.79 55.14
C GLU A 203 31.97 18.83 55.88
N PRO A 204 31.62 19.95 56.53
CA PRO A 204 30.31 20.13 57.17
C PRO A 204 29.21 20.45 56.13
N SER A 205 28.15 19.65 56.18
CA SER A 205 26.97 19.72 55.32
C SER A 205 26.12 20.97 55.54
N ARG A 206 25.85 21.70 54.46
CA ARG A 206 24.71 22.64 54.36
C ARG A 206 23.62 21.96 53.53
N CYS A 207 22.37 22.09 53.98
CA CYS A 207 21.17 21.67 53.25
C CYS A 207 21.03 22.38 51.90
#